data_AF-A0AB37XJW5-F1
#
_entry.id   AF-A0AB37XJW5-F1
#
_cell.length_a   1.000
_cell.length_b   1.000
_cell.length_c   1.000
_cell.angle_alpha   90.00
_cell.angle_beta   90.00
_cell.angle_gamma   90.00
#
_symmetry.space_group_name_H-M   'P 1'
#
loop_
_entity.id
_entity.type
_entity.pdbx_description
1 polymer ?
#
loop_
_entity_poly.entity_id
_entity_poly.type
_entity_poly.pdbx_seq_one_letter_code
_entity_poly.pdbx_strand_id
1 'polypeptide(L)'
;MTEQPAASPAVTAIREVIAQLAAAPDPVDRAKALGAVLDAIPELQSELRAERQKAVVEIRETRTIAETADLLDVSQGRISQIAKGISRTKKH
;
A
#
# COMPACT_ATOMS: atom_id res chain seq x y z
N MET A 1 -21.91 -9.24 -5.89
CA MET A 1 -20.86 -9.35 -6.93
C MET A 1 -19.87 -8.25 -6.62
N THR A 2 -18.76 -8.60 -5.97
CA THR A 2 -17.72 -7.63 -5.62
C THR A 2 -16.90 -7.37 -6.87
N GLU A 3 -17.05 -6.18 -7.46
CA GLU A 3 -16.10 -5.71 -8.48
C GLU A 3 -14.74 -5.58 -7.80
N GLN A 4 -13.88 -6.56 -8.04
CA GLN A 4 -12.48 -6.49 -7.65
C GLN A 4 -11.90 -5.25 -8.34
N PRO A 5 -11.35 -4.26 -7.61
CA PRO A 5 -10.87 -3.05 -8.24
C PRO A 5 -9.82 -3.45 -9.28
N ALA A 6 -10.02 -2.98 -10.51
CA ALA A 6 -9.10 -3.22 -11.61
C ALA A 6 -7.66 -2.99 -11.14
N ALA A 7 -6.74 -3.88 -11.53
CA ALA A 7 -5.36 -3.83 -11.09
C ALA A 7 -4.82 -2.40 -11.28
N SER A 8 -4.46 -1.73 -10.18
CA SER A 8 -4.01 -0.34 -10.23
C SER A 8 -2.85 -0.21 -11.22
N PRO A 9 -2.84 0.81 -12.10
CA PRO A 9 -1.73 1.03 -13.02
C PRO A 9 -0.39 1.15 -12.30
N ALA A 10 -0.39 1.62 -11.04
CA ALA A 10 0.80 1.65 -10.19
C ALA A 10 1.30 0.23 -9.82
N VAL A 11 0.41 -0.73 -9.60
CA VAL A 11 0.79 -2.13 -9.33
C VAL A 11 1.41 -2.76 -10.59
N THR A 12 0.88 -2.45 -11.77
CA THR A 12 1.47 -2.88 -13.04
C THR A 12 2.88 -2.28 -13.20
N ALA A 13 3.05 -0.98 -12.98
CA ALA A 13 4.35 -0.32 -13.05
C ALA A 13 5.36 -0.92 -12.06
N ILE A 14 4.96 -1.22 -10.81
CA ILE A 14 5.85 -1.88 -9.84
C ILE A 14 6.27 -3.27 -10.34
N ARG A 15 5.37 -4.04 -10.95
CA ARG A 15 5.70 -5.36 -11.54
C ARG A 15 6.67 -5.25 -12.70
N GLU A 16 6.51 -4.24 -13.55
CA GLU A 16 7.43 -3.97 -14.66
C GLU A 16 8.83 -3.60 -14.15
N VAL A 17 8.92 -2.75 -13.11
CA VAL A 17 10.20 -2.42 -12.47
C VAL A 17 10.87 -3.67 -11.91
N ILE A 18 10.12 -4.55 -11.22
CA ILE A 18 10.66 -5.83 -10.72
C ILE A 18 11.20 -6.68 -11.88
N ALA A 19 10.47 -6.77 -13.00
CA ALA A 19 10.90 -7.53 -14.17
C ALA A 19 12.18 -6.94 -14.81
N GLN A 20 12.29 -5.61 -14.89
CA GLN A 20 13.48 -4.92 -15.39
C GLN A 20 14.71 -5.20 -14.51
N LEU A 21 14.55 -5.14 -13.18
CA LEU A 21 15.62 -5.47 -12.24
C LEU A 21 16.06 -6.94 -12.37
N ALA A 22 15.10 -7.84 -12.53
CA ALA A 22 15.37 -9.27 -12.70
C ALA A 22 16.09 -9.61 -14.01
N ALA A 23 15.94 -8.78 -15.05
CA ALA A 23 16.56 -8.98 -16.36
C ALA A 23 18.05 -8.59 -16.42
N ALA A 24 18.62 -7.99 -15.37
CA ALA A 24 20.04 -7.67 -15.31
C ALA A 24 20.89 -8.95 -15.50
N PRO A 25 21.85 -8.98 -16.44
CA PRO A 25 22.57 -10.20 -16.82
C PRO A 25 23.55 -10.65 -15.74
N ASP A 26 24.26 -9.70 -15.12
CA ASP A 26 25.19 -9.99 -14.04
C ASP A 26 24.42 -10.28 -12.73
N PRO A 27 24.66 -11.42 -12.07
CA PRO A 27 23.94 -11.80 -10.87
C PRO A 27 24.28 -10.92 -9.66
N VAL A 28 25.49 -10.35 -9.59
CA VAL A 28 25.91 -9.48 -8.48
C VAL A 28 25.22 -8.13 -8.60
N ASP A 29 25.20 -7.53 -9.80
CA ASP A 29 24.51 -6.27 -10.05
C ASP A 29 23.00 -6.40 -9.85
N ARG A 30 22.42 -7.51 -10.32
CA ARG A 30 21.01 -7.85 -10.07
C ARG A 30 20.69 -7.92 -8.57
N ALA A 31 21.53 -8.61 -7.80
CA ALA A 31 21.33 -8.74 -6.35
C ALA A 31 21.43 -7.39 -5.63
N LYS A 32 22.41 -6.55 -5.99
CA LYS A 32 22.57 -5.21 -5.42
C LYS A 32 21.37 -4.31 -5.72
N ALA A 33 20.92 -4.31 -6.97
CA ALA A 33 19.79 -3.47 -7.40
C ALA A 33 18.48 -3.89 -6.71
N LEU A 34 18.21 -5.20 -6.63
CA LEU A 34 17.06 -5.73 -5.89
C LEU A 34 17.15 -5.42 -4.40
N GLY A 35 18.33 -5.58 -3.79
CA GLY A 35 18.58 -5.28 -2.39
C GLY A 35 18.27 -3.82 -2.05
N ALA A 36 18.75 -2.87 -2.86
CA ALA A 36 18.48 -1.46 -2.66
C ALA A 36 16.97 -1.12 -2.68
N VAL A 37 16.20 -1.79 -3.56
CA VAL A 37 14.74 -1.63 -3.60
C VAL A 37 14.09 -2.24 -2.36
N LEU A 38 14.50 -3.45 -1.96
CA LEU A 38 13.98 -4.11 -0.75
C LEU A 38 14.21 -3.26 0.51
N ASP A 39 15.38 -2.63 0.62
CA ASP A 39 15.73 -1.74 1.74
C ASP A 39 14.85 -0.48 1.78
N ALA A 40 14.40 0.01 0.62
CA ALA A 40 13.50 1.17 0.53
C ALA A 40 12.02 0.83 0.79
N ILE A 41 11.61 -0.45 0.69
CA ILE A 41 10.20 -0.86 0.85
C ILE A 41 9.58 -0.39 2.18
N PRO A 42 10.24 -0.50 3.35
CA PRO A 42 9.65 -0.04 4.61
C PRO A 42 9.22 1.43 4.59
N GLU A 43 10.06 2.31 4.02
CA GLU A 43 9.79 3.73 3.85
C GLU A 43 8.64 3.96 2.87
N LEU A 44 8.72 3.37 1.67
CA LEU A 44 7.66 3.46 0.66
C LEU A 44 6.30 2.96 1.19
N GLN A 45 6.31 1.88 1.97
CA GLN A 45 5.09 1.39 2.63
C GLN A 45 4.57 2.36 3.70
N SER A 46 5.45 3.07 4.40
CA SER A 46 5.08 4.10 5.36
C SER A 46 4.38 5.26 4.66
N GLU A 47 4.95 5.75 3.55
CA GLU A 47 4.36 6.81 2.73
C GLU A 47 2.97 6.42 2.20
N LEU A 48 2.85 5.23 1.62
CA LEU A 48 1.55 4.71 1.15
C LEU A 48 0.52 4.62 2.28
N ARG A 49 0.93 4.24 3.49
CA ARG A 49 0.04 4.21 4.67
C ARG A 49 -0.38 5.62 5.09
N ALA A 50 0.53 6.58 5.05
CA ALA A 50 0.23 7.98 5.39
C ALA A 50 -0.77 8.60 4.40
N GLU A 51 -0.55 8.42 3.09
CA GLU A 51 -1.49 8.91 2.07
C GLU A 51 -2.86 8.24 2.17
N ARG A 52 -2.88 6.92 2.42
CA ARG A 52 -4.14 6.22 2.69
C ARG A 52 -4.86 6.76 3.93
N GLN A 53 -4.13 7.07 5.00
CA GLN A 53 -4.71 7.66 6.20
C GLN A 53 -5.34 9.02 5.89
N LYS A 54 -4.62 9.91 5.18
CA LYS A 54 -5.13 11.23 4.78
C LYS A 54 -6.45 11.09 4.02
N ALA A 55 -6.47 10.26 2.97
CA ALA A 55 -7.69 10.02 2.19
C ALA A 55 -8.86 9.50 3.05
N VAL A 56 -8.60 8.58 4.00
CA VAL A 56 -9.65 8.10 4.92
C VAL A 56 -10.12 9.21 5.86
N VAL A 57 -9.22 10.07 6.36
CA VAL A 57 -9.60 11.21 7.20
C VAL A 57 -10.46 12.20 6.42
N GLU A 58 -10.10 12.53 5.18
CA GLU A 58 -10.87 13.41 4.29
C GLU A 58 -12.28 12.88 4.02
N ILE A 59 -12.43 11.58 3.70
CA ILE A 59 -13.76 10.96 3.52
C ILE A 59 -14.59 11.12 4.79
N ARG A 60 -13.95 10.99 5.96
CA ARG A 60 -14.58 11.05 7.28
C ARG A 60 -14.99 12.45 7.72
N GLU A 61 -14.60 13.50 7.01
CA GLU A 61 -15.13 14.84 7.21
C GLU A 61 -16.59 14.96 6.78
N THR A 62 -17.02 14.14 5.82
CA THR A 62 -18.38 14.18 5.27
C THR A 62 -19.18 12.90 5.50
N ARG A 63 -18.52 11.82 5.95
CA ARG A 63 -19.13 10.48 6.11
C ARG A 63 -18.90 9.87 7.49
N THR A 64 -19.85 9.07 7.93
CA THR A 64 -19.74 8.25 9.15
C THR A 64 -18.74 7.10 8.98
N ILE A 65 -18.36 6.44 10.08
CA ILE A 65 -17.50 5.24 10.04
C ILE A 65 -18.16 4.15 9.19
N ALA A 66 -19.46 3.92 9.36
CA ALA A 66 -20.21 2.88 8.67
C ALA A 66 -20.23 3.12 7.17
N GLU A 67 -20.61 4.32 6.73
CA GLU A 67 -20.61 4.67 5.30
C GLU A 67 -19.22 4.57 4.67
N THR A 68 -18.19 4.99 5.40
CA THR A 68 -16.80 4.89 4.89
C THR A 68 -16.32 3.45 4.79
N ALA A 69 -16.73 2.60 5.74
CA ALA A 69 -16.44 1.17 5.72
C ALA A 69 -17.11 0.50 4.51
N ASP A 70 -18.36 0.85 4.23
CA ASP A 70 -19.11 0.34 3.08
C ASP A 70 -18.49 0.84 1.76
N LEU A 71 -18.11 2.12 1.68
CA LEU A 71 -17.47 2.71 0.49
C LEU A 71 -16.11 2.08 0.15
N LEU A 72 -15.33 1.73 1.17
CA LEU A 72 -13.96 1.21 1.01
C LEU A 72 -13.86 -0.31 1.13
N ASP A 73 -14.99 -1.01 1.24
CA ASP A 73 -15.10 -2.46 1.41
C ASP A 73 -14.17 -3.00 2.53
N VAL A 74 -14.20 -2.36 3.70
CA VAL A 74 -13.42 -2.78 4.87
C VAL A 74 -14.22 -2.61 6.14
N SER A 75 -13.93 -3.40 7.18
CA SER A 75 -14.62 -3.26 8.47
C SER A 75 -14.51 -1.86 9.08
N GLN A 76 -15.54 -1.43 9.81
CA GLN A 76 -15.54 -0.18 10.59
C GLN A 76 -14.35 -0.06 11.55
N GLY A 77 -13.97 -1.16 12.21
CA GLY A 77 -12.79 -1.20 13.06
C GLY A 77 -11.51 -0.89 12.30
N ARG A 78 -11.40 -1.34 11.04
CA ARG A 78 -10.26 -1.03 10.18
C ARG A 78 -10.23 0.44 9.77
N ILE A 79 -11.38 1.05 9.46
CA ILE A 79 -11.48 2.50 9.23
C ILE A 79 -10.99 3.28 10.44
N SER A 80 -11.45 2.92 11.64
CA SER A 80 -11.01 3.58 12.89
C SER A 80 -9.50 3.47 13.11
N GLN A 81 -8.91 2.31 12.83
CA GLN A 81 -7.45 2.12 12.92
C GLN A 81 -6.70 2.96 11.89
N ILE A 82 -7.15 2.97 10.64
CA ILE A 82 -6.50 3.75 9.57
C ILE A 82 -6.55 5.24 9.88
N ALA A 83 -7.71 5.77 10.26
CA ALA A 83 -7.87 7.19 10.59
C ALA A 83 -6.95 7.63 11.74
N LYS A 84 -6.69 6.74 12.71
CA LYS A 84 -5.77 6.97 13.83
C LYS A 84 -4.29 6.72 13.50
N GLY A 85 -3.96 6.32 12.26
CA GLY A 85 -2.59 5.95 11.87
C GLY A 85 -2.10 4.65 12.51
N ILE A 86 -3.00 3.81 13.04
CA ILE A 86 -2.64 2.57 13.72
C ILE A 86 -2.35 1.47 12.68
N SER A 87 -1.07 1.12 12.59
CA SER A 87 -0.57 -0.06 11.90
C SER A 87 -0.61 -1.29 12.82
N ARG A 88 -1.02 -2.45 12.29
CA ARG A 88 -0.82 -3.74 12.97
C ARG A 88 0.66 -4.12 12.85
N THR A 89 1.52 -3.47 13.59
CA THR A 89 2.91 -3.92 13.74
C THR A 89 2.93 -4.89 14.92
N LYS A 90 2.87 -6.20 14.66
CA LYS A 90 3.25 -7.19 15.68
C LYS A 90 4.73 -6.95 15.98
N LYS A 91 5.06 -6.53 17.21
CA LYS A 91 6.42 -6.71 17.74
C LYS A 91 6.70 -8.21 17.73
N HIS A 92 7.69 -8.63 16.95
CA HIS A 92 8.42 -9.87 17.18
C HIS A 92 9.67 -9.51 17.99
#